data_AF-B7QAW8-F1
#
_entry.id   AF-B7QAW8-F1
#
_cell.length_a   1.000
_cell.length_b   1.000
_cell.length_c   1.000
_cell.angle_alpha   90.00
_cell.angle_beta   90.00
_cell.angle_gamma   90.00
#
_symmetry.space_group_name_H-M   'P 1'
#
loop_
_entity.id
_entity.type
_entity.pdbx_description
1 polymer ?
#
loop_
_entity_poly.entity_id
_entity_poly.type
_entity_poly.pdbx_seq_one_letter_code
_entity_poly.pdbx_strand_id
1 'polypeptide(L)'
;MRRKHHLSAADTERQLGHAVRDALMLSRKKMGFKGSKVGVPQEAFQLPEEPPERDGHDWYCFECHRGGDVLLCTSCHRVYHVVCVKEDLSNEEKFVCSVCQLLQEKDELKLKAEDLNMLLGYTCVRLKDKTCTPCDPPHDLVFAKQKGFPYWPAKVIRIDDHCYDVRFFGGYHQRALVDRSNIKPIGTSLKQIAAKRTTALNKALEELKRHQQLLEHRSRGTSGDCSSPARHSPVKAKRLDESSSEDHNVVSSSCQESPSCRVSTSTQTHKKMLVSKAAGEEARCDCEARHQLSSKDLREELEAKHARDRERLAQEIEEKVRKQCEAEKLKEVGSVLERMREELEQHKLRDRDAHEQELAALEERHRQEISDTKKKQWCYNCEAEAIYHCCWNTLYCSVECQQVHWHKEHKRSCRRKQ
;
A
#
# COMPACT_ATOMS: atom_id res chain seq x y z
N MET A 1 -3.40 11.47 44.12
CA MET A 1 -3.28 11.12 42.69
C MET A 1 -4.61 11.41 42.00
N ARG A 2 -4.72 12.49 41.21
CA ARG A 2 -5.90 12.74 40.36
C ARG A 2 -5.54 12.35 38.93
N ARG A 3 -5.79 11.10 38.55
CA ARG A 3 -5.70 10.69 37.14
C ARG A 3 -6.91 11.29 36.42
N LYS A 4 -6.71 12.37 35.67
CA LYS A 4 -7.72 12.92 34.76
C LYS A 4 -7.73 12.05 33.51
N HIS A 5 -8.70 11.15 33.41
CA HIS A 5 -9.00 10.38 32.19
C HIS A 5 -10.07 11.07 31.32
N HIS A 6 -10.26 12.38 31.46
CA HIS A 6 -11.27 13.16 30.73
C HIS A 6 -12.73 12.67 30.84
N LEU A 7 -13.02 11.79 31.80
CA LEU A 7 -14.37 11.28 32.10
C LEU A 7 -14.86 11.86 33.41
N SER A 8 -16.15 12.20 33.50
CA SER A 8 -16.76 12.62 34.75
C SER A 8 -16.86 11.43 35.72
N ALA A 9 -17.00 11.72 37.02
CA ALA A 9 -17.17 10.66 38.02
C ALA A 9 -18.42 9.79 37.72
N ALA A 10 -19.51 10.43 37.31
CA ALA A 10 -20.75 9.76 36.93
C ALA A 10 -20.59 8.91 35.67
N ASP A 11 -19.84 9.38 34.67
CA ASP A 11 -19.57 8.58 33.47
C ASP A 11 -18.68 7.39 33.78
N THR A 12 -17.71 7.55 34.68
CA THR A 12 -16.82 6.46 35.10
C THR A 12 -17.61 5.37 35.82
N GLU A 13 -18.51 5.76 36.73
CA GLU A 13 -19.38 4.82 37.46
C GLU A 13 -20.35 4.11 36.50
N ARG A 14 -20.91 4.83 35.52
CA ARG A 14 -21.73 4.24 34.46
C ARG A 14 -20.96 3.20 33.64
N GLN A 15 -19.74 3.51 33.21
CA GLN A 15 -18.89 2.58 32.46
C GLN A 15 -18.50 1.34 33.27
N LEU A 16 -18.22 1.49 34.56
CA LEU A 16 -18.00 0.35 35.45
C LEU A 16 -19.25 -0.52 35.58
N GLY A 17 -20.44 0.09 35.63
CA GLY A 17 -21.72 -0.62 35.61
C GLY A 17 -21.95 -1.43 34.33
N HIS A 18 -21.57 -0.91 33.16
CA HIS A 18 -21.58 -1.65 31.90
C HIS A 18 -20.59 -2.82 31.93
N ALA A 19 -19.35 -2.58 32.34
CA ALA A 19 -18.33 -3.62 32.43
C ALA A 19 -18.70 -4.76 33.40
N VAL A 20 -19.43 -4.47 34.48
CA VAL A 20 -19.96 -5.50 35.39
C VAL A 20 -21.09 -6.30 34.74
N ARG A 21 -21.98 -5.64 34.00
CA ARG A 21 -23.08 -6.29 33.27
C ARG A 21 -22.56 -7.23 32.20
N ASP A 22 -21.53 -6.82 31.49
CA ASP A 22 -20.92 -7.57 30.38
C ASP A 22 -19.91 -8.61 30.88
N ALA A 23 -19.88 -8.87 32.20
CA ALA A 23 -18.97 -9.80 32.88
C ALA A 23 -17.46 -9.51 32.64
N LEU A 24 -17.11 -8.30 32.20
CA LEU A 24 -15.71 -7.85 32.04
C LEU A 24 -15.07 -7.48 33.39
N MET A 25 -15.88 -7.15 34.40
CA MET A 25 -15.45 -6.87 35.77
C MET A 25 -16.39 -7.48 36.81
N LEU A 26 -15.83 -7.85 37.96
CA LEU A 26 -16.58 -8.34 39.12
C LEU A 26 -16.64 -7.25 40.19
N SER A 27 -17.84 -6.87 40.63
CA SER A 27 -18.02 -5.99 41.79
C SER A 27 -17.97 -6.80 43.09
N ARG A 28 -17.11 -6.38 44.04
CA ARG A 28 -17.01 -6.94 45.40
C ARG A 28 -16.96 -5.83 46.44
N LYS A 29 -17.64 -6.03 47.56
CA LYS A 29 -17.54 -5.13 48.73
C LYS A 29 -16.28 -5.47 49.53
N LYS A 30 -15.32 -4.54 49.64
CA LYS A 30 -14.13 -4.69 50.49
C LYS A 30 -14.15 -3.62 51.59
N MET A 31 -13.77 -4.00 52.81
CA MET A 31 -13.59 -3.03 53.90
C MET A 31 -12.28 -2.27 53.70
N GLY A 32 -12.31 -0.95 53.93
CA GLY A 32 -11.08 -0.16 53.96
C GLY A 32 -10.19 -0.56 55.13
N PHE A 33 -8.90 -0.80 54.87
CA PHE A 33 -7.92 -1.21 55.90
C PHE A 33 -6.96 -0.08 56.33
N LYS A 34 -6.98 1.09 55.69
CA LYS A 34 -6.10 2.24 56.03
C LYS A 34 -6.77 3.61 55.78
N GLY A 35 -6.41 4.60 56.61
CA GLY A 35 -6.81 6.01 56.48
C GLY A 35 -8.20 6.34 57.04
N SER A 36 -8.76 7.50 56.64
CA SER A 36 -10.06 8.00 57.12
C SER A 36 -11.30 7.18 56.72
N LYS A 37 -11.11 6.06 56.01
CA LYS A 37 -12.17 5.17 55.53
C LYS A 37 -12.02 3.73 56.05
N VAL A 38 -11.34 3.55 57.18
CA VAL A 38 -11.20 2.25 57.86
C VAL A 38 -12.57 1.77 58.33
N GLY A 39 -12.93 0.52 58.01
CA GLY A 39 -14.22 -0.10 58.37
C GLY A 39 -15.41 0.29 57.49
N VAL A 40 -15.24 1.24 56.57
CA VAL A 40 -16.30 1.60 55.60
C VAL A 40 -16.28 0.59 54.44
N PRO A 41 -17.40 -0.08 54.12
CA PRO A 41 -17.48 -0.95 52.95
C PRO A 41 -17.37 -0.09 51.68
N GLN A 42 -16.41 -0.42 50.83
CA GLN A 42 -16.24 0.18 49.51
C GLN A 42 -16.48 -0.84 48.43
N GLU A 43 -17.12 -0.40 47.36
CA GLU A 43 -17.24 -1.18 46.14
C GLU A 43 -15.89 -1.20 45.43
N ALA A 44 -15.38 -2.41 45.22
CA ALA A 44 -14.10 -2.67 44.57
C ALA A 44 -14.35 -3.58 43.36
N PHE A 45 -13.77 -3.21 42.23
CA PHE A 45 -13.89 -3.97 40.99
C PHE A 45 -12.64 -4.83 40.79
N GLN A 46 -12.83 -6.09 40.40
CA GLN A 46 -11.75 -7.04 40.13
C GLN A 46 -11.93 -7.61 38.72
N LEU A 47 -10.84 -7.88 38.01
CA LEU A 47 -10.90 -8.59 36.74
C LEU A 47 -11.30 -10.07 36.99
N PRO A 48 -12.15 -10.66 36.13
CA PRO A 48 -12.42 -12.10 36.15
C PRO A 48 -11.13 -12.93 36.07
N GLU A 49 -11.11 -14.10 36.71
CA GLU A 49 -9.96 -15.03 36.65
C GLU A 49 -9.85 -15.72 35.28
N GLU A 50 -11.00 -15.95 34.63
CA GLU A 50 -11.08 -16.47 33.27
C GLU A 50 -11.43 -15.33 32.30
N PRO A 51 -10.74 -15.23 31.16
CA PRO A 51 -11.05 -14.19 30.17
C PRO A 51 -12.45 -14.40 29.58
N PRO A 52 -13.19 -13.32 29.30
CA PRO A 52 -14.50 -13.42 28.65
C PRO A 52 -14.39 -14.06 27.27
N GLU A 53 -15.39 -14.86 26.89
CA GLU A 53 -15.48 -15.40 25.54
C GLU A 53 -15.62 -14.26 24.52
N ARG A 54 -14.88 -14.38 23.41
CA ARG A 54 -14.93 -13.38 22.35
C ARG A 54 -16.09 -13.73 21.41
N ASP A 55 -17.05 -12.83 21.30
CA ASP A 55 -18.22 -12.92 20.41
C ASP A 55 -17.90 -12.77 18.90
N GLY A 56 -16.62 -12.62 18.56
CA GLY A 56 -16.13 -12.51 17.18
C GLY A 56 -16.39 -11.15 16.52
N HIS A 57 -16.98 -10.19 17.22
CA HIS A 57 -17.32 -8.87 16.71
C HIS A 57 -16.49 -7.76 17.36
N ASP A 58 -16.35 -6.65 16.67
CA ASP A 58 -15.70 -5.46 17.21
C ASP A 58 -16.64 -4.73 18.18
N TRP A 59 -16.09 -3.99 19.14
CA TRP A 59 -16.86 -3.19 20.09
C TRP A 59 -17.07 -1.74 19.62
N TYR A 60 -16.38 -1.35 18.55
CA TYR A 60 -16.38 0.01 18.04
C TYR A 60 -17.02 0.07 16.66
N CYS A 61 -17.94 1.03 16.48
CA CYS A 61 -18.57 1.23 15.19
C CYS A 61 -17.52 1.48 14.10
N PHE A 62 -17.65 0.79 12.97
CA PHE A 62 -16.69 0.86 11.86
C PHE A 62 -16.66 2.24 11.18
N GLU A 63 -17.76 3.00 11.21
CA GLU A 63 -17.84 4.34 10.58
C GLU A 63 -17.30 5.44 11.51
N CYS A 64 -17.70 5.45 12.80
CA CYS A 64 -17.38 6.55 13.72
C CYS A 64 -16.30 6.23 14.75
N HIS A 65 -15.89 4.97 14.86
CA HIS A 65 -14.86 4.44 15.78
C HIS A 65 -15.15 4.71 17.28
N ARG A 66 -16.42 4.90 17.63
CA ARG A 66 -16.87 5.09 19.01
C ARG A 66 -17.60 3.83 19.50
N GLY A 67 -17.52 3.59 20.81
CA GLY A 67 -18.33 2.57 21.47
C GLY A 67 -19.79 3.02 21.61
N GLY A 68 -20.67 2.08 21.97
CA GLY A 68 -22.11 2.29 22.16
C GLY A 68 -22.90 1.08 21.69
N ASP A 69 -24.22 1.23 21.57
CA ASP A 69 -25.09 0.15 21.08
C ASP A 69 -24.92 -0.06 19.57
N VAL A 70 -24.42 -1.23 19.18
CA VAL A 70 -24.03 -1.52 17.80
C VAL A 70 -24.79 -2.71 17.22
N LEU A 71 -25.02 -2.65 15.90
CA LEU A 71 -25.54 -3.72 15.06
C LEU A 71 -24.39 -4.60 14.58
N LEU A 72 -24.58 -5.92 14.64
CA LEU A 72 -23.58 -6.92 14.26
C LEU A 72 -23.77 -7.36 12.81
N CYS A 73 -22.72 -7.33 12.00
CA CYS A 73 -22.75 -7.84 10.64
C CYS A 73 -22.71 -9.37 10.63
N THR A 74 -23.64 -10.05 9.95
CA THR A 74 -23.65 -11.53 9.93
C THR A 74 -22.50 -12.15 9.13
N SER A 75 -21.84 -11.38 8.26
CA SER A 75 -20.79 -11.86 7.35
C SER A 75 -19.36 -11.46 7.75
N CYS A 76 -19.17 -10.66 8.80
CA CYS A 76 -17.83 -10.27 9.26
C CYS A 76 -17.87 -9.69 10.68
N HIS A 77 -16.70 -9.45 11.26
CA HIS A 77 -16.57 -8.90 12.61
C HIS A 77 -17.00 -7.43 12.78
N ARG A 78 -17.40 -6.72 11.71
CA ARG A 78 -17.68 -5.27 11.77
C ARG A 78 -19.02 -5.00 12.42
N VAL A 79 -19.08 -3.88 13.15
CA VAL A 79 -20.28 -3.40 13.82
C VAL A 79 -20.58 -1.94 13.49
N TYR A 80 -21.84 -1.53 13.55
CA TYR A 80 -22.27 -0.18 13.19
C TYR A 80 -23.32 0.35 14.15
N HIS A 81 -23.31 1.63 14.49
CA HIS A 81 -24.49 2.23 15.12
C HIS A 81 -25.64 2.28 14.13
N VAL A 82 -26.88 2.15 14.60
CA VAL A 82 -28.10 2.29 13.78
C VAL A 82 -28.06 3.58 12.95
N VAL A 83 -27.64 4.68 13.57
CA VAL A 83 -27.52 6.01 12.94
C VAL A 83 -26.33 6.14 11.98
N CYS A 84 -25.35 5.24 12.05
CA CYS A 84 -24.18 5.25 11.18
C CYS A 84 -24.37 4.39 9.93
N VAL A 85 -25.44 3.59 9.87
CA VAL A 85 -25.82 2.87 8.66
C VAL A 85 -26.54 3.85 7.72
N LYS A 86 -26.09 3.92 6.47
CA LYS A 86 -26.62 4.85 5.45
C LYS A 86 -27.82 4.28 4.68
N GLU A 87 -28.12 3.00 4.90
CA GLU A 87 -29.16 2.23 4.20
C GLU A 87 -30.36 1.96 5.12
N ASP A 88 -31.55 1.88 4.53
CA ASP A 88 -32.79 1.64 5.26
C ASP A 88 -32.82 0.19 5.78
N LEU A 89 -32.73 0.03 7.11
CA LEU A 89 -32.76 -1.24 7.82
C LEU A 89 -34.16 -1.88 7.92
N SER A 90 -35.11 -1.41 7.11
CA SER A 90 -36.55 -1.61 7.33
C SER A 90 -37.03 -3.05 7.17
N ASN A 91 -36.24 -3.94 6.53
CA ASN A 91 -36.77 -5.22 6.02
C ASN A 91 -35.90 -6.48 6.17
N GLU A 92 -34.82 -6.51 6.96
CA GLU A 92 -34.01 -7.73 7.08
C GLU A 92 -33.72 -8.14 8.53
N GLU A 93 -34.09 -9.39 8.89
CA GLU A 93 -33.77 -10.01 10.17
C GLU A 93 -32.26 -10.19 10.41
N LYS A 94 -31.44 -10.01 9.37
CA LYS A 94 -29.98 -10.18 9.39
C LYS A 94 -29.29 -8.99 8.74
N PHE A 95 -28.57 -8.20 9.54
CA PHE A 95 -27.81 -7.07 9.02
C PHE A 95 -26.49 -7.55 8.36
N VAL A 96 -26.30 -7.19 7.09
CA VAL A 96 -25.02 -7.34 6.38
C VAL A 96 -24.46 -5.94 6.11
N CYS A 97 -23.22 -5.68 6.51
CA CYS A 97 -22.65 -4.35 6.33
C CYS A 97 -22.37 -4.02 4.85
N SER A 98 -22.39 -2.73 4.52
CA SER A 98 -22.10 -2.22 3.17
C SER A 98 -20.76 -2.71 2.60
N VAL A 99 -19.74 -2.91 3.45
CA VAL A 99 -18.46 -3.49 3.02
C VAL A 99 -18.63 -4.94 2.53
N CYS A 100 -19.41 -5.76 3.23
CA CYS A 100 -19.67 -7.14 2.83
C CYS A 100 -20.55 -7.21 1.59
N GLN A 101 -21.58 -6.37 1.49
CA GLN A 101 -22.41 -6.25 0.29
C GLN A 101 -21.55 -5.86 -0.93
N LEU A 102 -20.70 -4.82 -0.80
CA LEU A 102 -19.78 -4.39 -1.86
C LEU A 102 -18.80 -5.48 -2.30
N LEU A 103 -18.36 -6.33 -1.38
CA LEU A 103 -17.45 -7.45 -1.71
C LEU A 103 -18.19 -8.61 -2.39
N GLN A 104 -19.48 -8.80 -2.12
CA GLN A 104 -20.31 -9.81 -2.79
C GLN A 104 -20.66 -9.42 -4.23
N GLU A 105 -20.85 -8.12 -4.49
CA GLU A 105 -21.21 -7.61 -5.82
C GLU A 105 -20.04 -7.55 -6.81
N LYS A 106 -18.79 -7.48 -6.33
CA LYS A 106 -17.62 -7.06 -7.13
C LYS A 106 -16.61 -8.16 -7.48
N ASP A 107 -17.06 -9.38 -7.73
CA ASP A 107 -16.17 -10.43 -8.28
C ASP A 107 -15.95 -10.29 -9.81
N GLU A 108 -15.90 -9.06 -10.32
CA GLU A 108 -15.60 -8.76 -11.73
C GLU A 108 -14.10 -8.89 -12.04
N LEU A 109 -13.25 -8.69 -11.01
CA LEU A 109 -11.81 -8.81 -11.13
C LEU A 109 -11.41 -10.28 -10.97
N LYS A 110 -11.34 -11.01 -12.09
CA LYS A 110 -10.81 -12.39 -12.18
C LYS A 110 -9.30 -12.47 -11.90
N LEU A 111 -8.83 -11.86 -10.81
CA LEU A 111 -7.44 -11.89 -10.36
C LEU A 111 -7.23 -13.11 -9.47
N LYS A 112 -6.14 -13.84 -9.70
CA LYS A 112 -5.73 -14.92 -8.80
C LYS A 112 -5.28 -14.31 -7.48
N ALA A 113 -5.56 -15.01 -6.38
CA ALA A 113 -5.15 -14.59 -5.04
C ALA A 113 -3.63 -14.35 -4.94
N GLU A 114 -2.82 -15.14 -5.65
CA GLU A 114 -1.36 -14.98 -5.73
C GLU A 114 -0.95 -13.63 -6.33
N ASP A 115 -1.59 -13.22 -7.43
CA ASP A 115 -1.30 -11.95 -8.09
C ASP A 115 -1.79 -10.77 -7.26
N LEU A 116 -2.95 -10.89 -6.61
CA LEU A 116 -3.44 -9.88 -5.67
C LEU A 116 -2.48 -9.71 -4.48
N ASN A 117 -2.02 -10.81 -3.89
CA ASN A 117 -1.05 -10.79 -2.79
C ASN A 117 0.30 -10.19 -3.23
N MET A 118 0.76 -10.50 -4.44
CA MET A 118 1.96 -9.88 -5.02
C MET A 118 1.79 -8.36 -5.16
N LEU A 119 0.67 -7.91 -5.75
CA LEU A 119 0.38 -6.48 -5.95
C LEU A 119 0.26 -5.73 -4.62
N LEU A 120 -0.45 -6.30 -3.64
CA LEU A 120 -0.57 -5.73 -2.30
C LEU A 120 0.78 -5.69 -1.59
N GLY A 121 1.57 -6.76 -1.68
CA GLY A 121 2.92 -6.83 -1.12
C GLY A 121 3.84 -5.77 -1.72
N TYR A 122 3.87 -5.66 -3.05
CA TYR A 122 4.61 -4.64 -3.76
C TYR A 122 4.18 -3.22 -3.37
N THR A 123 2.87 -2.98 -3.28
CA THR A 123 2.31 -1.68 -2.87
C THR A 123 2.74 -1.30 -1.46
N CYS A 124 2.66 -2.25 -0.52
CA CYS A 124 3.11 -2.04 0.86
C CYS A 124 4.60 -1.69 0.95
N VAL A 125 5.46 -2.38 0.20
CA VAL A 125 6.90 -2.08 0.11
C VAL A 125 7.11 -0.65 -0.40
N ARG A 126 6.46 -0.30 -1.52
CA ARG A 126 6.56 1.05 -2.10
C ARG A 126 6.04 2.14 -1.17
N LEU A 127 4.98 1.88 -0.41
CA LEU A 127 4.45 2.83 0.57
C LEU A 127 5.43 3.07 1.72
N LYS A 128 6.15 2.03 2.16
CA LYS A 128 7.24 2.16 3.14
C LYS A 128 8.40 2.99 2.56
N ASP A 129 8.81 2.74 1.32
CA ASP A 129 9.87 3.53 0.68
C ASP A 129 9.48 4.99 0.43
N LYS A 130 8.20 5.25 0.10
CA LYS A 130 7.68 6.61 -0.14
C LYS A 130 7.75 7.51 1.09
N THR A 131 7.91 7.00 2.32
CA THR A 131 8.12 7.87 3.49
C THR A 131 9.41 8.70 3.37
N CYS A 132 10.40 8.20 2.62
CA CYS A 132 11.65 8.90 2.32
C CYS A 132 11.54 9.90 1.17
N THR A 133 10.53 9.79 0.28
CA THR A 133 10.43 10.67 -0.89
C THR A 133 10.02 12.10 -0.49
N PRO A 134 10.64 13.14 -1.07
CA PRO A 134 10.17 14.52 -0.99
C PRO A 134 8.73 14.68 -1.48
N CYS A 135 7.94 15.44 -0.74
CA CYS A 135 6.63 15.88 -1.21
C CYS A 135 6.76 17.11 -2.11
N ASP A 136 5.69 17.43 -2.83
CA ASP A 136 5.60 18.64 -3.64
C ASP A 136 4.39 19.48 -3.22
N PRO A 137 4.58 20.71 -2.66
CA PRO A 137 5.87 21.34 -2.31
C PRO A 137 6.61 20.59 -1.17
N PRO A 138 7.93 20.80 -1.03
CA PRO A 138 8.71 20.16 0.03
C PRO A 138 8.30 20.68 1.41
N HIS A 139 8.16 19.77 2.36
CA HIS A 139 7.84 20.10 3.76
C HIS A 139 9.07 20.61 4.50
N ASP A 140 8.86 21.55 5.42
CA ASP A 140 9.91 22.00 6.33
C ASP A 140 10.38 20.86 7.24
N LEU A 141 11.70 20.80 7.45
CA LEU A 141 12.34 19.82 8.31
C LEU A 141 12.69 20.46 9.65
N VAL A 142 12.35 19.79 10.75
CA VAL A 142 12.58 20.28 12.11
C VAL A 142 12.98 19.16 13.06
N PHE A 143 13.60 19.52 14.19
CA PHE A 143 13.62 18.66 15.37
C PHE A 143 12.43 19.00 16.26
N ALA A 144 11.59 18.02 16.55
CA ALA A 144 10.41 18.19 17.39
C ALA A 144 10.51 17.32 18.64
N LYS A 145 9.95 17.78 19.76
CA LYS A 145 9.95 17.06 21.04
C LYS A 145 8.52 16.85 21.55
N GLN A 146 8.17 15.60 21.82
CA GLN A 146 6.98 15.27 22.60
C GLN A 146 7.29 15.12 24.09
N LYS A 147 6.28 15.30 24.93
CA LYS A 147 6.39 15.13 26.38
C LYS A 147 6.83 13.70 26.71
N GLY A 148 7.96 13.56 27.42
CA GLY A 148 8.52 12.27 27.80
C GLY A 148 9.49 11.65 26.79
N PHE A 149 9.68 12.28 25.63
CA PHE A 149 10.60 11.81 24.59
C PHE A 149 11.70 12.84 24.30
N PRO A 150 12.87 12.41 23.78
CA PRO A 150 13.91 13.33 23.33
C PRO A 150 13.48 14.04 22.02
N TYR A 151 14.25 15.04 21.61
CA TYR A 151 14.07 15.65 20.29
C TYR A 151 14.32 14.62 19.18
N TRP A 152 13.46 14.64 18.16
CA TRP A 152 13.47 13.70 17.06
C TRP A 152 13.26 14.43 15.73
N PRO A 153 13.93 14.01 14.63
CA PRO A 153 13.73 14.64 13.33
C PRO A 153 12.32 14.41 12.81
N ALA A 154 11.71 15.43 12.20
CA ALA A 154 10.34 15.38 11.69
C ALA A 154 10.12 16.29 10.46
N LYS A 155 9.09 15.96 9.68
CA LYS A 155 8.51 16.81 8.62
C LYS A 155 7.33 17.58 9.18
N VAL A 156 7.28 18.88 8.94
CA VAL A 156 6.11 19.71 9.26
C VAL A 156 5.06 19.50 8.18
N ILE A 157 3.90 18.95 8.55
CA ILE A 157 2.78 18.70 7.63
C ILE A 157 1.91 19.94 7.50
N ARG A 158 1.59 20.56 8.64
CA ARG A 158 0.83 21.80 8.72
C ARG A 158 1.15 22.53 10.01
N ILE A 159 0.82 23.81 10.04
CA ILE A 159 1.00 24.69 11.19
C ILE A 159 -0.37 25.28 11.50
N ASP A 160 -0.92 24.95 12.67
CA ASP A 160 -2.18 25.48 13.17
C ASP A 160 -1.88 26.38 14.37
N ASP A 161 -1.97 27.71 14.20
CA ASP A 161 -1.65 28.77 15.17
C ASP A 161 -0.27 28.65 15.86
N HIS A 162 -0.17 27.85 16.92
CA HIS A 162 1.02 27.60 17.73
C HIS A 162 1.38 26.11 17.86
N CYS A 163 0.63 25.24 17.21
CA CYS A 163 0.83 23.81 17.16
C CYS A 163 1.31 23.39 15.77
N TYR A 164 2.42 22.68 15.74
CA TYR A 164 2.97 22.06 14.54
C TYR A 164 2.46 20.63 14.47
N ASP A 165 1.75 20.30 13.39
CA ASP A 165 1.45 18.91 13.05
C ASP A 165 2.66 18.35 12.31
N VAL A 166 3.40 17.49 13.00
CA VAL A 166 4.64 16.92 12.52
C VAL A 166 4.52 15.43 12.33
N ARG A 167 5.24 14.91 11.33
CA ARG A 167 5.44 13.48 11.13
C ARG A 167 6.91 13.14 11.35
N PHE A 168 7.19 12.33 12.36
CA PHE A 168 8.56 11.95 12.73
C PHE A 168 9.19 11.01 11.71
N PHE A 169 10.51 11.09 11.57
CA PHE A 169 11.32 10.09 10.86
C PHE A 169 11.64 8.90 11.78
N GLY A 170 11.87 7.73 11.19
CA GLY A 170 12.20 6.50 11.86
C GLY A 170 11.01 5.77 12.49
N GLY A 171 11.22 4.48 12.77
CA GLY A 171 10.25 3.62 13.46
C GLY A 171 8.90 3.56 12.74
N TYR A 172 7.85 4.03 13.42
CA TYR A 172 6.44 3.99 12.96
C TYR A 172 5.99 5.27 12.25
N HIS A 173 6.88 6.22 11.98
CA HIS A 173 6.56 7.52 11.36
C HIS A 173 5.38 8.23 12.02
N GLN A 174 5.40 8.26 13.36
CA GLN A 174 4.30 8.75 14.17
C GLN A 174 3.97 10.21 13.84
N ARG A 175 2.66 10.51 13.78
CA ARG A 175 2.14 11.86 13.61
C ARG A 175 1.78 12.47 14.97
N ALA A 176 2.05 13.75 15.13
CA ALA A 176 1.99 14.42 16.43
C ALA A 176 1.68 15.91 16.29
N LEU A 177 0.85 16.42 17.19
CA LEU A 177 0.76 17.85 17.43
C LEU A 177 1.81 18.25 18.48
N VAL A 178 2.68 19.18 18.11
CA VAL A 178 3.80 19.64 18.94
C VAL A 178 3.78 21.15 19.04
N ASP A 179 3.84 21.68 20.25
CA ASP A 179 3.87 23.12 20.50
C ASP A 179 5.16 23.76 19.93
N ARG A 180 5.06 24.99 19.43
CA ARG A 180 6.18 25.76 18.87
C ARG A 180 7.41 25.84 19.78
N SER A 181 7.22 25.87 21.11
CA SER A 181 8.32 25.88 22.09
C SER A 181 9.21 24.63 22.01
N ASN A 182 8.65 23.51 21.55
CA ASN A 182 9.29 22.21 21.42
C ASN A 182 9.75 21.90 19.99
N ILE A 183 9.84 22.93 19.13
CA ILE A 183 10.38 22.84 17.78
C ILE A 183 11.75 23.53 17.71
N LYS A 184 12.72 22.88 17.05
CA LYS A 184 14.05 23.41 16.77
C LYS A 184 14.38 23.26 15.28
N PRO A 185 15.13 24.20 14.68
CA PRO A 185 15.57 24.08 13.29
C PRO A 185 16.37 22.80 13.03
N ILE A 186 16.24 22.20 11.84
CA ILE A 186 16.93 20.94 11.50
C ILE A 186 18.47 21.07 11.48
N GLY A 187 19.00 22.28 11.31
CA GLY A 187 20.45 22.54 11.39
C GLY A 187 21.03 22.55 12.80
N THR A 188 20.19 22.44 13.85
CA THR A 188 20.64 22.46 15.24
C THR A 188 21.45 21.19 15.57
N SER A 189 22.61 21.34 16.24
CA SER A 189 23.46 20.19 16.56
C SER A 189 22.82 19.26 17.60
N LEU A 190 23.07 17.94 17.49
CA LEU A 190 22.54 16.92 18.41
C LEU A 190 22.93 17.16 19.87
N LYS A 191 24.11 17.77 20.12
CA LYS A 191 24.58 18.13 21.46
C LYS A 191 23.74 19.25 22.09
N GLN A 192 23.33 20.24 21.28
CA GLN A 192 22.51 21.37 21.75
C GLN A 192 21.08 20.96 22.10
N ILE A 193 20.54 19.93 21.45
CA ILE A 193 19.19 19.41 21.73
C ILE A 193 19.19 18.29 22.80
N ALA A 194 20.34 18.01 23.42
CA ALA A 194 20.53 16.99 24.46
C ALA A 194 19.96 15.59 24.07
N ALA A 195 20.03 15.23 22.79
CA ALA A 195 19.54 13.95 22.31
C ALA A 195 20.60 12.86 22.50
N LYS A 196 20.28 11.82 23.31
CA LYS A 196 21.14 10.64 23.47
C LYS A 196 21.04 9.78 22.20
N ARG A 197 22.19 9.43 21.60
CA ARG A 197 22.21 8.58 20.40
C ARG A 197 21.76 7.16 20.78
N THR A 198 20.57 6.80 20.34
CA THR A 198 20.05 5.43 20.37
C THR A 198 20.06 4.86 18.96
N THR A 199 20.01 3.53 18.82
CA THR A 199 19.93 2.86 17.52
C THR A 199 18.72 3.37 16.72
N ALA A 200 17.58 3.56 17.38
CA ALA A 200 16.37 4.10 16.75
C ALA A 200 16.55 5.54 16.25
N LEU A 201 17.20 6.41 17.03
CA LEU A 201 17.47 7.79 16.62
C LEU A 201 18.47 7.84 15.46
N ASN A 202 19.48 6.96 15.45
CA ASN A 202 20.43 6.87 14.34
C ASN A 202 19.72 6.47 13.03
N LYS A 203 18.83 5.45 13.08
CA LYS A 203 18.01 5.05 11.91
C LYS A 203 17.16 6.22 11.41
N ALA A 204 16.54 6.99 12.31
CA ALA A 204 15.75 8.17 11.95
C ALA A 204 16.58 9.30 11.31
N LEU A 205 17.81 9.53 11.78
CA LEU A 205 18.73 10.51 11.21
C LEU A 205 19.28 10.08 9.85
N GLU A 206 19.51 8.79 9.64
CA GLU A 206 19.89 8.24 8.35
C GLU A 206 18.75 8.39 7.32
N GLU A 207 17.51 8.15 7.75
CA GLU A 207 16.33 8.41 6.94
C GLU A 207 16.19 9.89 6.55
N LEU A 208 16.36 10.80 7.52
CA LEU A 208 16.39 12.24 7.27
C LEU A 208 17.47 12.62 6.25
N LYS A 209 18.68 12.06 6.39
CA LYS A 209 19.80 12.34 5.48
C LYS A 209 19.48 11.89 4.06
N ARG A 210 18.91 10.70 3.89
CA ARG A 210 18.44 10.20 2.60
C ARG A 210 17.36 11.12 2.00
N HIS A 211 16.45 11.62 2.82
CA HIS A 211 15.41 12.56 2.40
C HIS A 211 16.01 13.89 1.91
N GLN A 212 17.01 14.43 2.61
CA GLN A 212 17.72 15.65 2.21
C GLN A 212 18.46 15.48 0.88
N GLN A 213 19.12 14.33 0.66
CA GLN A 213 19.77 14.03 -0.62
C GLN A 213 18.76 14.00 -1.79
N LEU A 214 17.58 13.42 -1.57
CA LEU A 214 16.51 13.41 -2.57
C LEU A 214 15.96 14.82 -2.86
N LEU A 215 15.86 15.69 -1.85
CA LEU A 215 15.49 17.10 -2.03
C LEU A 215 16.52 17.85 -2.89
N GLU A 216 17.81 17.62 -2.65
CA GLU A 216 18.91 18.23 -3.41
C GLU A 216 18.92 17.76 -4.87
N HIS A 217 18.75 16.46 -5.12
CA HIS A 217 18.65 15.91 -6.47
C HIS A 217 17.46 16.51 -7.24
N ARG A 218 16.31 16.67 -6.59
CA ARG A 218 15.12 17.30 -7.20
C ARG A 218 15.36 18.78 -7.53
N SER A 219 16.05 19.50 -6.66
CA SER A 219 16.36 20.93 -6.85
C SER A 219 17.39 21.17 -7.97
N ARG A 220 18.25 20.18 -8.26
CA ARG A 220 19.22 20.23 -9.37
C ARG A 220 18.61 19.82 -10.72
N GLY A 221 17.60 18.96 -10.73
CA GLY A 221 16.89 18.53 -11.95
C GLY A 221 16.03 19.62 -12.61
N THR A 222 15.91 20.80 -11.99
CA THR A 222 15.22 21.97 -12.55
C THR A 222 16.14 22.96 -13.28
N SER A 223 17.42 22.65 -13.43
CA SER A 223 18.39 23.45 -14.18
C SER A 223 19.38 22.56 -14.94
N GLY A 224 19.02 22.14 -16.16
CA GLY A 224 19.97 21.52 -17.10
C GLY A 224 19.52 20.15 -17.65
N ASP A 225 19.28 20.17 -18.95
CA ASP A 225 19.21 19.06 -19.91
C ASP A 225 18.08 18.03 -19.82
N CYS A 226 17.38 17.91 -20.95
CA CYS A 226 16.36 16.92 -21.21
C CYS A 226 17.01 15.57 -21.52
N SER A 227 16.74 14.56 -20.70
CA SER A 227 16.77 13.14 -21.09
C SER A 227 16.27 12.29 -19.92
N SER A 228 14.95 12.06 -19.84
CA SER A 228 14.35 10.86 -19.23
C SER A 228 12.88 10.72 -19.62
N PRO A 229 12.37 9.48 -19.75
CA PRO A 229 11.21 9.16 -20.57
C PRO A 229 9.88 9.48 -19.87
N ALA A 230 8.95 9.96 -20.69
CA ALA A 230 7.67 10.52 -20.28
C ALA A 230 6.77 9.51 -19.54
N ARG A 231 6.23 9.97 -18.40
CA ARG A 231 5.02 9.42 -17.79
C ARG A 231 3.82 9.98 -18.55
N HIS A 232 3.06 9.14 -19.24
CA HIS A 232 1.85 9.57 -19.94
C HIS A 232 0.62 9.52 -19.02
N SER A 233 -0.11 10.63 -19.00
CA SER A 233 -1.56 10.66 -18.82
C SER A 233 -2.11 11.86 -19.62
N PRO A 234 -3.39 11.80 -20.05
CA PRO A 234 -3.72 11.98 -21.46
C PRO A 234 -4.53 13.24 -21.72
N VAL A 235 -4.29 13.97 -22.82
CA VAL A 235 -5.29 14.92 -23.36
C VAL A 235 -5.21 15.07 -24.90
N LYS A 236 -6.36 14.80 -25.51
CA LYS A 236 -7.00 15.32 -26.75
C LYS A 236 -6.15 16.00 -27.86
N ALA A 237 -6.27 15.39 -29.04
CA ALA A 237 -6.69 15.96 -30.33
C ALA A 237 -6.17 17.34 -30.78
N LYS A 238 -5.30 17.34 -31.80
CA LYS A 238 -5.40 18.30 -32.93
C LYS A 238 -4.68 17.77 -34.18
N ARG A 239 -5.22 18.19 -35.32
CA ARG A 239 -4.91 17.85 -36.72
C ARG A 239 -3.42 17.97 -37.07
N LEU A 240 -2.95 17.08 -37.95
CA LEU A 240 -1.66 17.18 -38.62
C LEU A 240 -1.86 17.73 -40.04
N ASP A 241 -1.01 18.69 -40.36
CA ASP A 241 -0.65 19.16 -41.70
C ASP A 241 0.73 18.56 -42.06
N GLU A 242 0.96 18.53 -43.36
CA GLU A 242 1.93 17.82 -44.17
C GLU A 242 3.34 18.45 -44.12
N SER A 243 4.40 17.62 -44.12
CA SER A 243 5.59 17.80 -44.99
C SER A 243 6.65 16.71 -44.75
N SER A 244 6.84 15.88 -45.79
CA SER A 244 8.10 15.48 -46.42
C SER A 244 9.39 15.36 -45.59
N SER A 245 9.97 14.16 -45.54
CA SER A 245 11.20 13.84 -46.31
C SER A 245 11.60 12.36 -46.12
N GLU A 246 12.02 11.77 -47.22
CA GLU A 246 12.34 10.36 -47.48
C GLU A 246 13.61 9.88 -46.78
N ASP A 247 13.67 8.60 -46.38
CA ASP A 247 14.72 7.70 -46.87
C ASP A 247 14.42 6.22 -46.60
N HIS A 248 14.98 5.39 -47.48
CA HIS A 248 14.52 4.06 -47.88
C HIS A 248 15.26 2.89 -47.21
N ASN A 249 14.58 1.74 -47.06
CA ASN A 249 15.10 0.39 -47.37
C ASN A 249 13.99 -0.68 -47.13
N VAL A 250 13.29 -1.16 -48.16
CA VAL A 250 13.52 -2.39 -48.98
C VAL A 250 13.59 -3.72 -48.22
N VAL A 251 12.62 -4.61 -48.48
CA VAL A 251 12.81 -6.00 -48.97
C VAL A 251 11.58 -6.42 -49.80
N SER A 252 11.88 -7.03 -50.94
CA SER A 252 11.03 -7.50 -52.03
C SER A 252 10.10 -8.69 -51.74
N SER A 253 9.02 -8.76 -52.52
CA SER A 253 8.66 -9.91 -53.38
C SER A 253 7.66 -9.41 -54.42
N SER A 254 8.10 -9.01 -55.62
CA SER A 254 8.27 -9.84 -56.83
C SER A 254 6.95 -10.45 -57.35
N CYS A 255 6.33 -9.75 -58.31
CA CYS A 255 5.49 -10.30 -59.39
C CYS A 255 5.71 -9.40 -60.60
N GLN A 256 6.22 -9.97 -61.69
CA GLN A 256 6.68 -9.30 -62.89
C GLN A 256 5.48 -8.90 -63.77
N GLU A 257 5.43 -7.63 -64.19
CA GLU A 257 4.62 -7.21 -65.32
C GLU A 257 5.42 -7.40 -66.62
N SER A 258 4.81 -8.09 -67.59
CA SER A 258 5.23 -8.06 -68.99
C SER A 258 4.45 -6.97 -69.73
N PRO A 259 5.03 -6.34 -70.76
CA PRO A 259 4.40 -5.23 -71.47
C PRO A 259 3.27 -5.74 -72.37
N SER A 260 2.06 -5.21 -72.15
CA SER A 260 0.92 -5.46 -73.05
C SER A 260 1.17 -4.77 -74.39
N CYS A 261 1.59 -5.57 -75.38
CA CYS A 261 1.56 -5.20 -76.78
C CYS A 261 0.14 -4.85 -77.18
N ARG A 262 -0.10 -3.59 -77.57
CA ARG A 262 -1.30 -3.19 -78.31
C ARG A 262 -1.31 -3.88 -79.67
N VAL A 263 -2.07 -4.97 -79.78
CA VAL A 263 -2.45 -5.55 -81.06
C VAL A 263 -3.84 -5.05 -81.40
N SER A 264 -3.93 -4.08 -82.31
CA SER A 264 -5.17 -3.72 -82.99
C SER A 264 -5.42 -4.73 -84.11
N THR A 265 -6.27 -5.72 -83.87
CA THR A 265 -6.81 -6.57 -84.95
C THR A 265 -7.99 -5.86 -85.63
N SER A 266 -7.69 -5.16 -86.72
CA SER A 266 -8.70 -4.75 -87.70
C SER A 266 -9.29 -6.00 -88.35
N THR A 267 -10.54 -6.35 -88.05
CA THR A 267 -11.31 -7.31 -88.85
C THR A 267 -12.18 -6.52 -89.82
N GLN A 268 -11.83 -6.56 -91.11
CA GLN A 268 -12.71 -6.12 -92.18
C GLN A 268 -13.91 -7.07 -92.23
N THR A 269 -15.07 -6.60 -91.81
CA THR A 269 -16.34 -7.26 -92.12
C THR A 269 -16.81 -6.79 -93.49
N HIS A 270 -16.87 -7.72 -94.44
CA HIS A 270 -17.42 -7.45 -95.77
C HIS A 270 -18.89 -7.02 -95.64
N LYS A 271 -19.19 -5.83 -96.19
CA LYS A 271 -20.54 -5.28 -96.35
C LYS A 271 -21.32 -6.14 -97.35
N LYS A 272 -21.94 -7.22 -96.90
CA LYS A 272 -22.97 -7.93 -97.69
C LYS A 272 -24.30 -7.22 -97.47
N MET A 273 -24.81 -6.66 -98.56
CA MET A 273 -26.11 -6.03 -98.66
C MET A 273 -27.22 -6.99 -98.24
N LEU A 274 -28.06 -6.57 -97.30
CA LEU A 274 -29.41 -7.08 -97.17
C LEU A 274 -30.37 -5.90 -97.30
N VAL A 275 -31.18 -6.01 -98.35
CA VAL A 275 -32.15 -5.06 -98.86
C VAL A 275 -33.29 -4.89 -97.86
N SER A 276 -33.59 -3.63 -97.53
CA SER A 276 -34.82 -3.22 -96.87
C SER A 276 -36.01 -3.54 -97.76
N LYS A 277 -36.86 -4.49 -97.35
CA LYS A 277 -38.22 -4.62 -97.89
C LYS A 277 -39.17 -4.16 -96.78
N ALA A 278 -39.72 -2.97 -96.95
CA ALA A 278 -40.79 -2.45 -96.12
C ALA A 278 -42.09 -3.19 -96.47
N ALA A 279 -42.68 -3.88 -95.51
CA ALA A 279 -44.11 -4.17 -95.42
C ALA A 279 -44.41 -4.85 -94.07
N GLY A 280 -45.33 -4.26 -93.30
CA GLY A 280 -46.20 -5.00 -92.39
C GLY A 280 -45.72 -5.19 -90.95
N GLU A 281 -46.47 -4.54 -90.05
CA GLU A 281 -46.75 -4.92 -88.65
C GLU A 281 -45.64 -4.80 -87.59
N GLU A 282 -45.96 -4.03 -86.55
CA GLU A 282 -45.11 -3.65 -85.43
C GLU A 282 -44.66 -4.85 -84.58
N ALA A 283 -43.36 -5.11 -84.58
CA ALA A 283 -42.68 -5.69 -83.43
C ALA A 283 -41.22 -5.19 -83.42
N ARG A 284 -40.97 -4.06 -82.73
CA ARG A 284 -39.61 -3.57 -82.46
C ARG A 284 -38.88 -4.62 -81.60
N CYS A 285 -37.85 -5.27 -82.14
CA CYS A 285 -36.95 -6.12 -81.37
C CYS A 285 -36.01 -5.25 -80.52
N ASP A 286 -36.22 -5.25 -79.21
CA ASP A 286 -35.51 -4.42 -78.22
C ASP A 286 -34.16 -5.03 -77.79
N CYS A 287 -33.35 -5.53 -78.73
CA CYS A 287 -32.13 -6.26 -78.38
C CYS A 287 -31.00 -5.37 -77.83
N GLU A 288 -30.89 -4.12 -78.30
CA GLU A 288 -29.83 -3.20 -77.89
C GLU A 288 -30.09 -2.60 -76.51
N ALA A 289 -31.32 -2.19 -76.20
CA ALA A 289 -31.65 -1.74 -74.85
C ALA A 289 -31.58 -2.88 -73.83
N ARG A 290 -31.96 -4.12 -74.21
CA ARG A 290 -31.77 -5.32 -73.37
C ARG A 290 -30.30 -5.62 -73.10
N HIS A 291 -29.42 -5.47 -74.09
CA HIS A 291 -27.99 -5.67 -73.90
C HIS A 291 -27.36 -4.58 -73.01
N GLN A 292 -27.81 -3.32 -73.15
CA GLN A 292 -27.39 -2.20 -72.29
C GLN A 292 -27.87 -2.37 -70.84
N LEU A 293 -29.13 -2.80 -70.64
CA LEU A 293 -29.68 -3.12 -69.31
C LEU A 293 -28.92 -4.30 -68.68
N SER A 294 -28.71 -5.39 -69.41
CA SER A 294 -27.95 -6.54 -68.90
C SER A 294 -26.49 -6.19 -68.55
N SER A 295 -25.85 -5.29 -69.31
CA SER A 295 -24.50 -4.81 -68.99
C SER A 295 -24.47 -3.90 -67.76
N LYS A 296 -25.54 -3.13 -67.53
CA LYS A 296 -25.71 -2.28 -66.36
C LYS A 296 -26.00 -3.13 -65.11
N ASP A 297 -26.91 -4.09 -65.21
CA ASP A 297 -27.25 -5.02 -64.12
C ASP A 297 -26.02 -5.83 -63.68
N LEU A 298 -25.21 -6.31 -64.64
CA LEU A 298 -23.97 -7.02 -64.35
C LEU A 298 -22.92 -6.12 -63.65
N ARG A 299 -22.86 -4.83 -64.03
CA ARG A 299 -21.98 -3.86 -63.36
C ARG A 299 -22.44 -3.59 -61.93
N GLU A 300 -23.73 -3.38 -61.72
CA GLU A 300 -24.31 -3.14 -60.39
C GLU A 300 -24.15 -4.37 -59.49
N GLU A 301 -24.33 -5.58 -60.02
CA GLU A 301 -24.10 -6.83 -59.29
C GLU A 301 -22.63 -6.99 -58.88
N LEU A 302 -21.69 -6.66 -59.78
CA LEU A 302 -20.25 -6.69 -59.50
C LEU A 302 -19.86 -5.64 -58.44
N GLU A 303 -20.39 -4.43 -58.53
CA GLU A 303 -20.18 -3.37 -57.54
C GLU A 303 -20.75 -3.74 -56.17
N ALA A 304 -21.95 -4.34 -56.13
CA ALA A 304 -22.54 -4.86 -54.90
C ALA A 304 -21.71 -6.01 -54.30
N LYS A 305 -21.16 -6.89 -55.14
CA LYS A 305 -20.23 -7.95 -54.69
C LYS A 305 -18.95 -7.35 -54.10
N HIS A 306 -18.33 -6.40 -54.79
CA HIS A 306 -17.14 -5.70 -54.29
C HIS A 306 -17.44 -4.90 -53.00
N ALA A 307 -18.62 -4.30 -52.86
CA ALA A 307 -19.03 -3.63 -51.62
C ALA A 307 -19.12 -4.63 -50.46
N ARG A 308 -19.78 -5.79 -50.66
CA ARG A 308 -19.84 -6.87 -49.66
C ARG A 308 -18.46 -7.43 -49.31
N ASP A 309 -17.60 -7.61 -50.31
CA ASP A 309 -16.23 -8.10 -50.10
C ASP A 309 -15.38 -7.08 -49.32
N ARG A 310 -15.51 -5.77 -49.61
CA ARG A 310 -14.85 -4.70 -48.83
C ARG A 310 -15.33 -4.65 -47.39
N GLU A 311 -16.64 -4.78 -47.15
CA GLU A 311 -17.20 -4.80 -45.80
C GLU A 311 -16.73 -6.03 -45.00
N ARG A 312 -16.72 -7.21 -45.62
CA ARG A 312 -16.18 -8.43 -45.00
C ARG A 312 -14.70 -8.28 -44.65
N LEU A 313 -13.88 -7.78 -45.56
CA LEU A 313 -12.46 -7.55 -45.31
C LEU A 313 -12.23 -6.49 -44.22
N ALA A 314 -13.03 -5.44 -44.18
CA ALA A 314 -12.96 -4.43 -43.13
C ALA A 314 -13.24 -5.04 -41.74
N GLN A 315 -14.30 -5.84 -41.61
CA GLN A 315 -14.63 -6.54 -40.36
C GLN A 315 -13.52 -7.53 -39.96
N GLU A 316 -12.96 -8.28 -40.90
CA GLU A 316 -11.84 -9.20 -40.64
C GLU A 316 -10.58 -8.47 -40.17
N ILE A 317 -10.27 -7.30 -40.75
CA ILE A 317 -9.14 -6.46 -40.33
C ILE A 317 -9.40 -5.90 -38.94
N GLU A 318 -10.59 -5.36 -38.67
CA GLU A 318 -10.96 -4.84 -37.34
C GLU A 318 -10.85 -5.92 -36.27
N GLU A 319 -11.33 -7.14 -36.53
CA GLU A 319 -11.21 -8.24 -35.59
C GLU A 319 -9.75 -8.66 -35.37
N LYS A 320 -8.94 -8.71 -36.43
CA LYS A 320 -7.50 -9.00 -36.33
C LYS A 320 -6.77 -7.93 -35.52
N VAL A 321 -7.02 -6.65 -35.80
CA VAL A 321 -6.43 -5.53 -35.06
C VAL A 321 -6.83 -5.58 -33.60
N ARG A 322 -8.12 -5.85 -33.29
CA ARG A 322 -8.61 -6.01 -31.92
C ARG A 322 -7.89 -7.14 -31.19
N LYS A 323 -7.79 -8.32 -31.81
CA LYS A 323 -7.09 -9.49 -31.23
C LYS A 323 -5.61 -9.21 -31.01
N GLN A 324 -4.94 -8.55 -31.95
CA GLN A 324 -3.53 -8.16 -31.81
C GLN A 324 -3.34 -7.16 -30.68
N CYS A 325 -4.16 -6.11 -30.62
CA CYS A 325 -4.12 -5.12 -29.54
C CYS A 325 -4.34 -5.76 -28.16
N GLU A 326 -5.30 -6.68 -28.04
CA GLU A 326 -5.56 -7.40 -26.79
C GLU A 326 -4.38 -8.31 -26.40
N ALA A 327 -3.77 -9.01 -27.36
CA ALA A 327 -2.60 -9.84 -27.12
C ALA A 327 -1.38 -9.01 -26.69
N GLU A 328 -1.11 -7.87 -27.34
CA GLU A 328 -0.04 -6.95 -26.96
C GLU A 328 -0.28 -6.37 -25.57
N LYS A 329 -1.52 -5.95 -25.27
CA LYS A 329 -1.90 -5.49 -23.93
C LYS A 329 -1.62 -6.55 -22.87
N LEU A 330 -2.03 -7.80 -23.09
CA LEU A 330 -1.77 -8.90 -22.15
C LEU A 330 -0.28 -9.18 -21.98
N LYS A 331 0.48 -9.13 -23.07
CA LYS A 331 1.94 -9.28 -23.03
C LYS A 331 2.62 -8.19 -22.21
N GLU A 332 2.21 -6.94 -22.40
CA GLU A 332 2.79 -5.81 -21.65
C GLU A 332 2.37 -5.81 -20.19
N VAL A 333 1.11 -6.13 -19.88
CA VAL A 333 0.69 -6.32 -18.48
C VAL A 333 1.50 -7.45 -17.83
N GLY A 334 1.71 -8.57 -18.53
CA GLY A 334 2.56 -9.65 -18.06
C GLY A 334 4.00 -9.21 -17.78
N SER A 335 4.61 -8.43 -18.68
CA SER A 335 5.98 -7.91 -18.51
C SER A 335 6.10 -7.00 -17.28
N VAL A 336 5.09 -6.17 -17.04
CA VAL A 336 5.02 -5.27 -15.88
C VAL A 336 4.87 -6.06 -14.58
N LEU A 337 3.99 -7.06 -14.54
CA LEU A 337 3.76 -7.88 -13.35
C LEU A 337 5.00 -8.71 -12.99
N GLU A 338 5.73 -9.23 -13.97
CA GLU A 338 6.95 -10.00 -13.72
C GLU A 338 8.05 -9.12 -13.12
N ARG A 339 8.26 -7.92 -13.67
CA ARG A 339 9.19 -6.94 -13.08
C ARG A 339 8.82 -6.56 -11.65
N MET A 340 7.53 -6.36 -11.36
CA MET A 340 7.07 -6.09 -9.99
C MET A 340 7.33 -7.28 -9.04
N ARG A 341 7.19 -8.51 -9.54
CA ARG A 341 7.48 -9.75 -8.80
C ARG A 341 8.97 -9.85 -8.46
N GLU A 342 9.85 -9.65 -9.45
CA GLU A 342 11.31 -9.66 -9.26
C GLU A 342 11.75 -8.59 -8.24
N GLU A 343 11.25 -7.36 -8.37
CA GLU A 343 11.54 -6.28 -7.41
C GLU A 343 11.12 -6.64 -5.98
N LEU A 344 9.96 -7.29 -5.82
CA LEU A 344 9.46 -7.72 -4.52
C LEU A 344 10.32 -8.84 -3.91
N GLU A 345 10.72 -9.83 -4.71
CA GLU A 345 11.61 -10.91 -4.24
C GLU A 345 13.00 -10.39 -3.86
N GLN A 346 13.57 -9.46 -4.64
CA GLN A 346 14.81 -8.79 -4.27
C GLN A 346 14.69 -7.98 -2.97
N HIS A 347 13.54 -7.37 -2.71
CA HIS A 347 13.29 -6.70 -1.44
C HIS A 347 13.23 -7.70 -0.28
N LYS A 348 12.49 -8.80 -0.43
CA LYS A 348 12.40 -9.85 0.60
C LYS A 348 13.77 -10.45 0.92
N LEU A 349 14.61 -10.69 -0.09
CA LEU A 349 15.96 -11.20 0.10
C LEU A 349 16.81 -10.21 0.90
N ARG A 350 16.80 -8.93 0.53
CA ARG A 350 17.52 -7.87 1.26
C ARG A 350 17.07 -7.76 2.71
N ASP A 351 15.77 -7.83 2.97
CA ASP A 351 15.24 -7.81 4.35
C ASP A 351 15.68 -9.03 5.16
N ARG A 352 15.66 -10.22 4.54
CA ARG A 352 16.13 -11.46 5.16
C ARG A 352 17.62 -11.39 5.51
N ASP A 353 18.45 -10.99 4.56
CA ASP A 353 19.90 -10.88 4.75
C ASP A 353 20.23 -9.83 5.84
N ALA A 354 19.52 -8.70 5.85
CA ALA A 354 19.66 -7.68 6.88
C ALA A 354 19.26 -8.21 8.28
N HIS A 355 18.19 -9.00 8.36
CA HIS A 355 17.77 -9.63 9.61
C HIS A 355 18.78 -10.67 10.11
N GLU A 356 19.32 -11.51 9.22
CA GLU A 356 20.37 -12.47 9.54
C GLU A 356 21.64 -11.78 10.05
N GLN A 357 22.04 -10.67 9.43
CA GLN A 357 23.17 -9.85 9.90
C GLN A 357 22.89 -9.24 11.28
N GLU A 358 21.68 -8.76 11.54
CA GLU A 358 21.30 -8.20 12.85
C GLU A 358 21.30 -9.28 13.95
N LEU A 359 20.83 -10.49 13.65
CA LEU A 359 20.90 -11.65 14.53
C LEU A 359 22.35 -12.04 14.82
N ALA A 360 23.18 -12.19 13.79
CA ALA A 360 24.60 -12.53 13.96
C ALA A 360 25.34 -11.46 14.80
N ALA A 361 25.05 -10.18 14.57
CA ALA A 361 25.61 -9.09 15.37
C ALA A 361 25.09 -9.08 16.81
N LEU A 362 23.86 -9.51 17.06
CA LEU A 362 23.32 -9.67 18.41
C LEU A 362 23.97 -10.86 19.13
N GLU A 363 24.12 -11.99 18.45
CA GLU A 363 24.80 -13.18 18.98
C GLU A 363 26.26 -12.87 19.34
N GLU A 364 26.99 -12.15 18.48
CA GLU A 364 28.38 -11.80 18.75
C GLU A 364 28.53 -10.83 19.92
N ARG A 365 27.67 -9.81 20.00
CA ARG A 365 27.64 -8.90 21.16
C ARG A 365 27.34 -9.67 22.45
N HIS A 366 26.36 -10.57 22.41
CA HIS A 366 26.01 -11.37 23.57
C HIS A 366 27.15 -12.31 23.99
N ARG A 367 27.85 -12.92 23.02
CA ARG A 367 29.05 -13.74 23.27
C ARG A 367 30.14 -12.93 23.97
N GLN A 368 30.37 -11.71 23.51
CA GLN A 368 31.34 -10.79 24.10
C GLN A 368 30.92 -10.38 25.53
N GLU A 369 29.65 -10.03 25.74
CA GLU A 369 29.09 -9.71 27.06
C GLU A 369 29.24 -10.87 28.05
N ILE A 370 29.00 -12.11 27.62
CA ILE A 370 29.23 -13.31 28.43
C ILE A 370 30.72 -13.46 28.76
N SER A 371 31.62 -13.28 27.78
CA SER A 371 33.06 -13.36 27.97
C SER A 371 33.55 -12.36 29.01
N ASP A 372 33.09 -11.12 28.92
CA ASP A 372 33.44 -10.06 29.87
C ASP A 372 32.81 -10.29 31.24
N THR A 373 31.62 -10.87 31.28
CA THR A 373 30.96 -11.29 32.52
C THR A 373 31.79 -12.36 33.24
N LYS A 374 32.28 -13.37 32.51
CA LYS A 374 33.09 -14.47 33.08
C LYS A 374 34.46 -14.03 33.62
N LYS A 375 34.98 -12.86 33.21
CA LYS A 375 36.26 -12.31 33.68
C LYS A 375 36.15 -11.51 34.98
N LYS A 376 34.94 -11.23 35.45
CA LYS A 376 34.68 -10.44 36.65
C LYS A 376 34.07 -11.29 37.77
N GLN A 377 34.10 -10.75 38.98
CA GLN A 377 33.45 -11.34 40.14
C GLN A 377 32.15 -10.59 40.45
N TRP A 378 31.11 -11.31 40.87
CA TRP A 378 29.76 -10.76 40.97
C TRP A 378 29.18 -10.98 42.36
N CYS A 379 28.41 -9.99 42.81
CA CYS A 379 27.71 -10.02 44.08
C CYS A 379 26.62 -11.07 44.01
N TYR A 380 26.65 -12.05 44.91
CA TYR A 380 25.66 -13.12 44.93
C TYR A 380 24.22 -12.61 45.15
N ASN A 381 24.06 -11.49 45.86
CA ASN A 381 22.75 -10.95 46.20
C ASN A 381 22.12 -10.06 45.12
N CYS A 382 22.91 -9.24 44.43
CA CYS A 382 22.37 -8.20 43.53
C CYS A 382 23.04 -8.14 42.15
N GLU A 383 23.96 -9.06 41.84
CA GLU A 383 24.61 -9.18 40.53
C GLU A 383 25.46 -7.95 40.11
N ALA A 384 25.68 -7.00 41.02
CA ALA A 384 26.66 -5.93 40.84
C ALA A 384 28.10 -6.47 40.97
N GLU A 385 29.08 -5.78 40.40
CA GLU A 385 30.50 -6.16 40.49
C GLU A 385 30.93 -6.25 41.98
N ALA A 386 31.49 -7.39 42.37
CA ALA A 386 31.83 -7.68 43.76
C ALA A 386 33.21 -7.16 44.14
N ILE A 387 33.33 -6.68 45.38
CA ILE A 387 34.60 -6.18 45.96
C ILE A 387 34.96 -6.89 47.27
N TYR A 388 34.00 -7.57 47.92
CA TYR A 388 34.21 -8.31 49.16
C TYR A 388 34.11 -9.81 48.93
N HIS A 389 35.15 -10.55 49.31
CA HIS A 389 35.16 -12.02 49.26
C HIS A 389 34.72 -12.63 50.59
N CYS A 390 33.82 -13.62 50.55
CA CYS A 390 33.44 -14.42 51.71
C CYS A 390 34.03 -15.83 51.66
N CYS A 391 33.60 -16.64 50.67
CA CYS A 391 34.12 -17.99 50.41
C CYS A 391 33.93 -18.35 48.93
N TRP A 392 34.30 -19.59 48.54
CA TRP A 392 34.19 -20.06 47.15
C TRP A 392 32.79 -19.80 46.57
N ASN A 393 32.75 -19.15 45.40
CA ASN A 393 31.53 -18.77 44.69
C ASN A 393 30.54 -17.91 45.50
N THR A 394 31.02 -17.16 46.50
CA THR A 394 30.19 -16.19 47.23
C THR A 394 30.96 -14.91 47.56
N LEU A 395 30.65 -13.87 46.78
CA LEU A 395 31.21 -12.52 46.91
C LEU A 395 30.09 -11.48 46.98
N TYR A 396 30.42 -10.27 47.44
CA TYR A 396 29.47 -9.18 47.63
C TYR A 396 30.02 -7.83 47.15
N CYS A 397 29.14 -6.95 46.70
CA CYS A 397 29.49 -5.56 46.38
C CYS A 397 29.48 -4.65 47.63
N SER A 398 28.76 -5.03 48.69
CA SER A 398 28.63 -4.25 49.92
C SER A 398 28.37 -5.14 51.14
N VAL A 399 28.64 -4.59 52.33
CA VAL A 399 28.32 -5.24 53.62
C VAL A 399 26.81 -5.44 53.78
N GLU A 400 25.99 -4.51 53.24
CA GLU A 400 24.53 -4.64 53.25
C GLU A 400 24.08 -5.89 52.46
N CYS A 401 24.59 -6.07 51.23
CA CYS A 401 24.30 -7.26 50.43
C CYS A 401 24.77 -8.55 51.12
N GLN A 402 25.91 -8.50 51.82
CA GLN A 402 26.39 -9.61 52.63
C GLN A 402 25.42 -9.95 53.75
N GLN A 403 24.94 -8.97 54.53
CA GLN A 403 24.02 -9.21 55.65
C GLN A 403 22.67 -9.76 55.16
N VAL A 404 22.14 -9.23 54.05
CA VAL A 404 20.89 -9.72 53.45
C VAL A 404 21.01 -11.19 53.07
N HIS A 405 22.04 -11.55 52.29
CA HIS A 405 22.27 -12.94 51.89
C HIS A 405 22.62 -13.84 53.11
N TRP A 406 23.34 -13.31 54.09
CA TRP A 406 23.69 -14.01 55.34
C TRP A 406 22.46 -14.45 56.13
N HIS A 407 21.53 -13.52 56.38
CA HIS A 407 20.31 -13.81 57.12
C HIS A 407 19.32 -14.66 56.33
N LYS A 408 19.33 -14.54 54.99
CA LYS A 408 18.47 -15.33 54.11
C LYS A 408 18.90 -16.79 54.06
N GLU A 409 20.16 -17.07 53.75
CA GLU A 409 20.62 -18.46 53.51
C GLU A 409 22.11 -18.72 53.78
N HIS A 410 23.01 -17.77 53.50
CA HIS A 410 24.45 -18.03 53.49
C HIS A 410 25.02 -18.44 54.86
N LYS A 411 24.39 -18.00 55.96
CA LYS A 411 24.81 -18.37 57.32
C LYS A 411 24.91 -19.88 57.54
N ARG A 412 24.08 -20.68 56.86
CA ARG A 412 24.04 -22.15 57.02
C ARG A 412 25.03 -22.88 56.12
N SER A 413 25.52 -22.23 55.06
CA SER A 413 26.34 -22.85 54.00
C SER A 413 27.73 -22.23 53.83
N CYS A 414 28.06 -21.22 54.64
CA CYS A 414 29.35 -20.53 54.60
C CYS A 414 30.52 -21.49 54.86
N ARG A 415 31.51 -21.46 53.97
CA ARG A 415 32.73 -22.30 54.04
C ARG A 415 33.98 -21.54 54.48
N ARG A 416 33.82 -20.31 54.96
CA ARG A 416 34.93 -19.52 55.49
C ARG A 416 35.39 -20.17 56.80
N LYS A 417 36.65 -20.63 56.85
CA LYS A 417 37.23 -21.18 58.08
C LYS A 417 37.17 -20.10 59.17
N GLN A 418 36.68 -20.48 60.36
CA GLN A 418 36.64 -19.62 61.53
C GLN A 418 38.04 -19.29 62.02
#